data_AF-A0A0Q7SEW9-F1
#
_entry.id   AF-A0A0Q7SEW9-F1
#
_cell.length_a   1.000
_cell.length_b   1.000
_cell.length_c   1.000
_cell.angle_alpha   90.00
_cell.angle_beta   90.00
_cell.angle_gamma   90.00
#
_symmetry.space_group_name_H-M   'P 1'
#
loop_
_entity.id
_entity.type
_entity.pdbx_description
1 polymer ?
#
loop_
_entity_poly.entity_id
_entity_poly.type
_entity_poly.pdbx_seq_one_letter_code
_entity_poly.pdbx_strand_id
1 'polypeptide(L)'
;MADPGQAFGVSSGLLFGLAAALGSGLLIGLERERHKRRGTHREPAGLRTFTLAAMSGALAQALDVPGLVPVGALAITALAAMAYLRSRGPGRGLTTEVALLVTYLIGALCVTAPLLGSPAAIVMTALLAARTRLHRFATQVLREEELHDGLLLGALALVVLPLMPQEPLPWLRA
;
A
#
# COMPACT_ATOMS: atom_id res chain seq x y z
N MET A 1 8.77 33.59 14.85
CA MET A 1 7.89 32.43 15.14
C MET A 1 8.81 31.26 15.39
N ALA A 2 9.07 30.95 16.67
CA ALA A 2 10.08 29.95 17.05
C ALA A 2 9.60 28.56 16.64
N ASP A 3 10.45 27.82 15.93
CA ASP A 3 10.15 26.47 15.48
C ASP A 3 10.15 25.53 16.70
N PRO A 4 9.00 24.96 17.11
CA PRO A 4 8.91 24.13 18.32
C PRO A 4 9.78 22.87 18.26
N GLY A 5 10.33 22.49 17.10
CA GLY A 5 11.25 21.36 16.93
C GLY A 5 12.63 21.55 17.58
N GLN A 6 13.08 22.80 17.78
CA GLN A 6 14.40 23.08 18.38
C GLN A 6 14.46 22.79 19.89
N ALA A 7 13.32 22.71 20.58
CA ALA A 7 13.29 22.41 22.01
C ALA A 7 13.64 20.95 22.36
N PHE A 8 13.57 20.03 21.38
CA PHE A 8 13.78 18.59 21.58
C PHE A 8 14.88 18.00 20.66
N GLY A 9 15.58 18.83 19.87
CA GLY A 9 16.56 18.34 18.91
C GLY A 9 15.97 17.54 17.75
N VAL A 10 14.66 17.63 17.51
CA VAL A 10 13.95 16.89 16.45
C VAL A 10 13.69 17.81 15.27
N SER A 11 14.16 17.42 14.08
CA SER A 11 13.96 18.18 12.86
C SER A 11 12.47 18.22 12.47
N SER A 12 11.96 19.37 12.02
CA SER A 12 10.57 19.55 11.61
C SER A 12 10.17 18.56 10.50
N GLY A 13 11.08 18.26 9.57
CA GLY A 13 10.87 17.24 8.52
C GLY A 13 10.67 15.82 9.06
N LEU A 14 11.38 15.44 10.14
CA LEU A 14 11.21 14.14 10.77
C LEU A 14 9.84 14.03 11.46
N LEU A 15 9.36 15.09 12.11
CA LEU A 15 8.01 15.14 12.68
C LEU A 15 6.94 14.96 11.59
N PHE A 16 7.09 15.64 10.45
CA PHE A 16 6.19 15.45 9.32
C PHE A 16 6.24 14.02 8.77
N GLY A 17 7.43 13.43 8.62
CA GLY A 17 7.59 12.04 8.15
C GLY A 17 6.95 11.02 9.09
N LEU A 18 7.13 11.17 10.40
CA LEU A 18 6.50 10.32 11.42
C LEU A 18 4.97 10.49 11.44
N ALA A 19 4.48 11.73 11.34
CA ALA A 19 3.04 12.01 11.25
C ALA A 19 2.42 11.40 9.98
N ALA A 20 3.12 11.51 8.84
CA ALA A 20 2.72 10.91 7.57
C ALA A 20 2.68 9.37 7.65
N ALA A 21 3.69 8.74 8.27
CA ALA A 21 3.72 7.30 8.48
C ALA A 21 2.56 6.83 9.38
N LEU A 22 2.32 7.53 10.49
CA LEU A 22 1.22 7.24 11.41
C LEU A 22 -0.14 7.37 10.70
N GLY A 23 -0.37 8.47 9.97
CA GLY A 23 -1.58 8.68 9.20
C GLY A 23 -1.79 7.62 8.11
N SER A 24 -0.72 7.26 7.39
CA SER A 24 -0.71 6.20 6.38
C SER A 24 -1.09 4.84 6.96
N GLY A 25 -0.48 4.45 8.08
CA GLY A 25 -0.78 3.20 8.78
C GLY A 25 -2.21 3.15 9.34
N LEU A 26 -2.72 4.27 9.85
CA LEU A 26 -4.12 4.41 10.29
C LEU A 26 -5.11 4.29 9.13
N LEU A 27 -4.85 4.95 8.00
CA LEU A 27 -5.68 4.92 6.80
C LEU A 27 -5.81 3.49 6.27
N ILE A 28 -4.67 2.82 6.05
CA ILE A 28 -4.62 1.44 5.55
C ILE A 28 -5.27 0.50 6.58
N GLY A 29 -4.93 0.67 7.86
CA GLY A 29 -5.46 -0.12 8.96
C GLY A 29 -6.97 -0.03 9.12
N LEU A 30 -7.55 1.16 8.89
CA LEU A 30 -9.00 1.39 8.95
C LEU A 30 -9.72 0.63 7.85
N GLU A 31 -9.20 0.65 6.62
CA GLU A 31 -9.82 -0.11 5.52
C GLU A 31 -9.73 -1.61 5.77
N ARG A 32 -8.60 -2.08 6.31
CA ARG A 32 -8.43 -3.49 6.71
C ARG A 32 -9.39 -3.91 7.82
N GLU A 33 -9.58 -3.08 8.85
CA GLU A 33 -10.56 -3.35 9.91
C GLU A 33 -12.00 -3.37 9.36
N ARG A 34 -12.34 -2.47 8.43
CA ARG A 34 -13.65 -2.46 7.74
C ARG A 34 -13.87 -3.73 6.92
N HIS A 35 -12.85 -4.21 6.22
CA HIS A 35 -12.91 -5.45 5.45
C HIS A 35 -13.13 -6.66 6.35
N LYS A 36 -12.36 -6.75 7.45
CA LYS A 36 -12.51 -7.78 8.48
C LYS A 36 -13.91 -7.85 9.09
N ARG A 37 -14.59 -6.71 9.29
CA ARG A 37 -15.97 -6.67 9.81
C ARG A 37 -17.03 -7.12 8.80
N ARG A 38 -16.73 -7.08 7.49
CA ARG A 38 -17.66 -7.48 6.41
C ARG A 38 -17.48 -8.92 5.95
N GLY A 39 -16.30 -9.50 6.16
CA GLY A 39 -16.01 -10.90 5.87
C GLY A 39 -16.41 -11.84 7.00
N THR A 40 -16.81 -13.07 6.68
CA THR A 40 -17.00 -14.16 7.64
C THR A 40 -15.68 -14.73 8.18
N HIS A 41 -14.54 -14.19 7.73
CA HIS A 41 -13.21 -14.65 8.10
C HIS A 41 -12.49 -13.69 9.04
N ARG A 42 -11.88 -14.28 10.06
CA ARG A 42 -11.15 -13.61 11.12
C ARG A 42 -9.76 -13.24 10.59
N GLU A 43 -9.67 -12.14 9.84
CA GLU A 43 -8.37 -11.68 9.35
C GLU A 43 -7.45 -11.32 10.54
N PRO A 44 -6.19 -11.79 10.53
CA PRO A 44 -5.30 -11.72 11.68
C PRO A 44 -4.74 -10.32 11.96
N ALA A 45 -4.74 -9.41 10.98
CA ALA A 45 -4.18 -8.06 11.12
C ALA A 45 -5.28 -6.98 11.05
N GLY A 46 -5.35 -6.13 12.06
CA GLY A 46 -6.31 -5.03 12.15
C GLY A 46 -5.64 -3.66 12.16
N LEU A 47 -6.39 -2.62 12.49
CA LEU A 47 -5.90 -1.23 12.48
C LEU A 47 -4.58 -1.06 13.24
N ARG A 48 -4.48 -1.65 14.45
CA ARG A 48 -3.27 -1.58 15.29
C ARG A 48 -2.04 -2.18 14.61
N THR A 49 -2.20 -3.31 13.91
CA THR A 49 -1.08 -4.02 13.28
C THR A 49 -0.48 -3.21 12.13
N PHE A 50 -1.33 -2.59 11.30
CA PHE A 50 -0.90 -1.76 10.18
C PHE A 50 -0.29 -0.44 10.65
N THR A 51 -0.87 0.20 11.68
CA THR A 51 -0.27 1.40 12.29
C THR A 51 1.11 1.12 12.88
N LEU A 52 1.26 0.02 13.63
CA LEU A 52 2.55 -0.37 14.19
C LEU A 52 3.57 -0.75 13.09
N ALA A 53 3.15 -1.41 12.01
CA ALA A 53 4.03 -1.73 10.89
C ALA A 53 4.57 -0.44 10.22
N ALA A 54 3.69 0.51 9.90
CA ALA A 54 4.11 1.79 9.32
C ALA A 54 5.06 2.56 10.27
N MET A 55 4.72 2.66 11.56
CA MET A 55 5.60 3.31 12.53
C MET A 55 6.94 2.60 12.67
N SER A 56 6.97 1.26 12.67
CA SER A 56 8.23 0.52 12.77
C SER A 56 9.14 0.75 11.57
N GLY A 57 8.59 0.87 10.35
CA GLY A 57 9.37 1.22 9.17
C GLY A 57 9.89 2.65 9.21
N ALA A 58 9.06 3.59 9.67
CA ALA A 58 9.46 4.98 9.86
C ALA A 58 10.59 5.09 10.90
N LEU A 59 10.47 4.41 12.04
CA LEU A 59 11.50 4.38 13.06
C LEU A 59 12.79 3.70 12.57
N ALA A 60 12.68 2.58 11.85
CA ALA A 60 13.84 1.90 11.28
C ALA A 60 14.63 2.80 10.33
N GLN A 61 13.93 3.63 9.54
CA GLN A 61 14.55 4.61 8.66
C GLN A 61 15.08 5.84 9.41
N ALA A 62 14.37 6.31 10.44
CA ALA A 62 14.74 7.49 11.23
C ALA A 62 15.97 7.26 12.11
N LEU A 63 16.19 6.02 12.56
CA LEU A 63 17.38 5.65 13.34
C LEU A 63 18.67 5.64 12.50
N ASP A 64 18.56 5.63 11.17
CA ASP A 64 19.67 5.64 10.20
C ASP A 64 20.74 4.57 10.45
N VAL A 65 20.32 3.43 11.01
CA VAL A 65 21.22 2.29 11.26
C VAL A 65 21.33 1.46 9.97
N PRO A 66 22.56 1.24 9.44
CA PRO A 66 22.77 0.45 8.24
C PRO A 66 22.15 -0.96 8.37
N GLY A 67 21.31 -1.34 7.40
CA GLY A 67 20.66 -2.65 7.38
C GLY A 67 19.45 -2.81 8.30
N LEU A 68 19.08 -1.82 9.11
CA LEU A 68 17.91 -1.93 9.99
C LEU A 68 16.60 -2.03 9.21
N VAL A 69 16.47 -1.27 8.12
CA VAL A 69 15.30 -1.30 7.24
C VAL A 69 15.07 -2.68 6.62
N PRO A 70 16.05 -3.33 5.96
CA PRO A 70 15.87 -4.68 5.41
C PRO A 70 15.69 -5.74 6.51
N VAL A 71 16.36 -5.63 7.66
CA VAL A 71 16.15 -6.54 8.80
C VAL A 71 14.72 -6.42 9.34
N GLY A 72 14.21 -5.20 9.50
CA GLY A 72 12.82 -4.97 9.90
C GLY A 72 11.83 -5.45 8.86
N ALA A 73 12.13 -5.30 7.57
CA ALA A 73 11.31 -5.86 6.48
C ALA A 73 11.22 -7.39 6.59
N LEU A 74 12.36 -8.07 6.78
CA LEU A 74 12.41 -9.51 7.00
C LEU A 74 11.61 -9.93 8.24
N ALA A 75 11.71 -9.18 9.34
CA ALA A 75 10.94 -9.45 10.55
C ALA A 75 9.42 -9.32 10.30
N ILE A 76 8.98 -8.26 9.61
CA ILE A 76 7.57 -8.08 9.23
C ILE A 76 7.11 -9.20 8.29
N THR A 77 7.91 -9.57 7.29
CA THR A 77 7.59 -10.69 6.39
C THR A 77 7.49 -12.01 7.15
N ALA A 78 8.39 -12.28 8.09
CA ALA A 78 8.36 -13.48 8.92
C ALA A 78 7.11 -13.52 9.81
N LEU A 79 6.76 -12.40 10.45
CA LEU A 79 5.53 -12.28 11.24
C LEU A 79 4.28 -12.47 10.38
N ALA A 80 4.26 -11.90 9.18
CA ALA A 80 3.17 -12.05 8.23
C ALA A 80 3.03 -13.51 7.77
N ALA A 81 4.14 -14.18 7.44
CA ALA A 81 4.18 -15.59 7.07
C ALA A 81 3.70 -16.49 8.22
N MET A 82 4.17 -16.24 9.44
CA MET A 82 3.70 -16.96 10.63
C MET A 82 2.19 -16.77 10.86
N ALA A 83 1.68 -15.54 10.69
CA ALA A 83 0.25 -15.26 10.80
C ALA A 83 -0.56 -16.02 9.72
N TYR A 84 -0.07 -16.06 8.49
CA TYR A 84 -0.66 -16.80 7.38
C TYR A 84 -0.70 -18.32 7.63
N LEU A 85 0.40 -18.88 8.14
CA LEU A 85 0.51 -20.31 8.46
C LEU A 85 -0.41 -20.68 9.63
N ARG A 86 -0.52 -19.83 10.65
CA ARG A 86 -1.33 -20.08 11.86
C ARG A 86 -2.83 -19.90 11.64
N SER A 87 -3.23 -19.07 10.67
CA SER A 87 -4.64 -18.89 10.33
C SER A 87 -5.19 -20.17 9.71
N ARG A 88 -6.17 -20.86 10.33
CA ARG A 88 -6.76 -22.10 9.79
C ARG A 88 -8.13 -21.80 9.18
N GLY A 89 -8.23 -21.83 7.85
CA GLY A 89 -9.51 -21.72 7.13
C GLY A 89 -9.33 -21.65 5.60
N PRO A 90 -10.32 -22.08 4.80
CA PRO A 90 -10.40 -21.73 3.38
C PRO A 90 -10.61 -20.20 3.27
N GLY A 91 -9.95 -19.52 2.33
CA GLY A 91 -10.10 -18.05 2.16
C GLY A 91 -8.95 -17.18 2.67
N ARG A 92 -7.75 -17.73 2.90
CA ARG A 92 -6.55 -16.96 3.29
C ARG A 92 -6.08 -16.08 2.12
N GLY A 93 -6.05 -14.77 2.31
CA GLY A 93 -5.61 -13.85 1.27
C GLY A 93 -4.18 -13.37 1.47
N LEU A 94 -3.22 -13.92 0.70
CA LEU A 94 -1.80 -13.49 0.62
C LEU A 94 -1.62 -11.96 0.52
N THR A 95 -2.63 -11.29 -0.02
CA THR A 95 -2.70 -9.83 -0.15
C THR A 95 -2.61 -9.08 1.18
N THR A 96 -3.02 -9.68 2.30
CA THR A 96 -3.00 -9.01 3.60
C THR A 96 -1.59 -9.02 4.19
N GLU A 97 -0.87 -10.12 4.01
CA GLU A 97 0.54 -10.27 4.38
C GLU A 97 1.43 -9.35 3.55
N VAL A 98 1.22 -9.34 2.22
CA VAL A 98 1.93 -8.41 1.32
C VAL A 98 1.60 -6.96 1.70
N ALA A 99 0.34 -6.64 2.00
CA ALA A 99 -0.01 -5.30 2.44
C ALA A 99 0.69 -4.91 3.75
N LEU A 100 0.89 -5.82 4.68
CA LEU A 100 1.59 -5.51 5.93
C LEU A 100 3.05 -5.12 5.66
N LEU A 101 3.74 -5.87 4.78
CA LEU A 101 5.10 -5.55 4.35
C LEU A 101 5.15 -4.21 3.60
N VAL A 102 4.25 -3.97 2.65
CA VAL A 102 4.20 -2.70 1.90
C VAL A 102 3.92 -1.53 2.84
N THR A 103 3.08 -1.71 3.87
CA THR A 103 2.80 -0.68 4.87
C THR A 103 4.03 -0.32 5.69
N TYR A 104 4.86 -1.31 6.05
CA TYR A 104 6.16 -1.06 6.67
C TYR A 104 7.07 -0.22 5.75
N LEU A 105 7.17 -0.59 4.48
CA LEU A 105 8.00 0.14 3.50
C LEU A 105 7.50 1.57 3.25
N ILE A 106 6.18 1.78 3.20
CA ILE A 106 5.58 3.11 3.11
C ILE A 106 5.96 3.96 4.34
N GLY A 107 5.93 3.36 5.53
CA GLY A 107 6.39 4.01 6.75
C GLY A 107 7.85 4.49 6.66
N ALA A 108 8.75 3.63 6.19
CA ALA A 108 10.15 4.01 5.94
C ALA A 108 10.25 5.14 4.89
N LEU A 109 9.50 5.02 3.79
CA LEU A 109 9.47 6.00 2.71
C LEU A 109 8.97 7.37 3.18
N CYS A 110 8.04 7.42 4.14
CA CYS A 110 7.55 8.69 4.71
C CYS A 110 8.66 9.49 5.40
N VAL A 111 9.72 8.85 5.89
CA VAL A 111 10.85 9.55 6.54
C VAL A 111 11.84 10.10 5.53
N THR A 112 12.13 9.38 4.44
CA THR A 112 13.06 9.84 3.39
C THR A 112 12.39 10.79 2.39
N ALA A 113 11.13 10.55 2.05
CA ALA A 113 10.38 11.29 1.04
C ALA A 113 8.88 11.39 1.41
N PRO A 114 8.51 12.29 2.36
CA PRO A 114 7.13 12.44 2.81
C PRO A 114 6.13 12.71 1.67
N LEU A 115 6.55 13.47 0.65
CA LEU A 115 5.74 13.79 -0.53
C LEU A 115 5.41 12.58 -1.41
N LEU A 116 6.20 11.50 -1.33
CA LEU A 116 5.94 10.26 -2.07
C LEU A 116 5.25 9.21 -1.18
N GLY A 117 5.58 9.19 0.12
CA GLY A 117 5.03 8.22 1.07
C GLY A 117 3.51 8.35 1.27
N SER A 118 3.01 9.56 1.53
CA SER A 118 1.56 9.76 1.78
C SER A 118 0.68 9.42 0.55
N PRO A 119 1.00 9.85 -0.68
CA PRO A 119 0.25 9.43 -1.87
C PRO A 119 0.31 7.92 -2.11
N ALA A 120 1.46 7.28 -1.88
CA ALA A 120 1.58 5.82 -2.00
C ALA A 120 0.62 5.09 -1.04
N ALA A 121 0.48 5.58 0.19
CA ALA A 121 -0.48 5.04 1.16
C ALA A 121 -1.94 5.19 0.71
N ILE A 122 -2.28 6.33 0.11
CA ILE A 122 -3.62 6.59 -0.44
C ILE A 122 -3.90 5.64 -1.60
N VAL A 123 -2.98 5.53 -2.57
CA VAL A 123 -3.10 4.62 -3.73
C VAL A 123 -3.23 3.19 -3.26
N MET A 124 -2.39 2.76 -2.32
CA MET A 124 -2.46 1.43 -1.73
C MET A 124 -3.82 1.18 -1.06
N THR A 125 -4.30 2.13 -0.24
CA THR A 125 -5.60 1.98 0.43
C THR A 125 -6.75 1.93 -0.57
N ALA A 126 -6.70 2.75 -1.62
CA ALA A 126 -7.68 2.74 -2.69
C ALA A 126 -7.70 1.40 -3.44
N LEU A 127 -6.53 0.83 -3.74
CA LEU A 127 -6.40 -0.49 -4.37
C LEU A 127 -7.00 -1.59 -3.48
N LEU A 128 -6.73 -1.54 -2.17
CA LEU A 128 -7.30 -2.45 -1.18
C LEU A 128 -8.82 -2.35 -1.11
N ALA A 129 -9.36 -1.12 -1.09
CA ALA A 129 -10.80 -0.88 -1.08
C ALA A 129 -11.47 -1.35 -2.38
N ALA A 130 -10.80 -1.13 -3.52
CA ALA A 130 -11.26 -1.53 -4.83
C ALA A 130 -11.32 -3.05 -5.00
N ARG A 131 -10.43 -3.82 -4.37
CA ARG A 131 -10.39 -5.29 -4.46
C ARG A 131 -11.76 -5.93 -4.28
N THR A 132 -12.53 -5.50 -3.28
CA THR A 132 -13.86 -6.08 -2.99
C THR A 132 -14.88 -5.76 -4.08
N ARG A 133 -14.83 -4.54 -4.64
CA ARG A 133 -15.73 -4.13 -5.73
C ARG A 133 -15.35 -4.80 -7.04
N LEU A 134 -14.07 -4.84 -7.36
CA LEU A 134 -13.53 -5.48 -8.56
C LEU A 134 -13.78 -6.98 -8.55
N HIS A 135 -13.57 -7.65 -7.42
CA HIS A 135 -13.84 -9.08 -7.33
C HIS A 135 -15.33 -9.36 -7.53
N ARG A 136 -16.22 -8.62 -6.85
CA ARG A 136 -17.66 -8.76 -7.05
C ARG A 136 -18.09 -8.45 -8.49
N PHE A 137 -17.52 -7.42 -9.10
CA PHE A 137 -17.79 -7.04 -10.49
C PHE A 137 -17.33 -8.13 -11.46
N ALA A 138 -16.11 -8.65 -11.29
CA ALA A 138 -15.57 -9.72 -12.10
C ALA A 138 -16.32 -11.06 -11.92
N THR A 139 -16.75 -11.40 -10.70
CA THR A 139 -17.40 -12.70 -10.44
C THR A 139 -18.93 -12.69 -10.55
N GLN A 140 -19.57 -11.52 -10.38
CA GLN A 140 -21.04 -11.44 -10.36
C GLN A 140 -21.64 -10.60 -11.50
N VAL A 141 -20.85 -9.75 -12.17
CA VAL A 141 -21.38 -8.81 -13.17
C VAL A 141 -20.88 -9.11 -14.58
N LEU A 142 -19.65 -9.58 -14.75
CA LEU A 142 -19.13 -9.93 -16.08
C LEU A 142 -19.24 -11.43 -16.33
N ARG A 143 -19.73 -11.80 -17.51
CA ARG A 143 -19.55 -13.16 -18.04
C ARG A 143 -18.08 -13.36 -18.44
N GLU A 144 -17.63 -14.61 -18.44
CA GLU A 144 -16.23 -14.99 -18.70
C GLU A 144 -15.72 -14.49 -20.06
N GLU A 145 -16.62 -14.40 -21.03
CA GLU A 145 -16.43 -13.82 -22.37
C GLU A 145 -16.14 -12.30 -22.31
N GLU A 146 -16.91 -11.55 -21.52
CA GLU A 146 -16.76 -10.09 -21.37
C GLU A 146 -15.50 -9.71 -20.59
N LEU A 147 -15.04 -10.58 -19.67
CA LEU A 147 -13.75 -10.42 -19.00
C LEU A 147 -12.58 -10.55 -19.97
N HIS A 148 -12.64 -11.51 -20.90
CA HIS A 148 -11.59 -11.70 -21.89
C HIS A 148 -11.49 -10.49 -22.82
N ASP A 149 -12.63 -10.03 -23.34
CA ASP A 149 -12.67 -8.85 -24.22
C ASP A 149 -12.25 -7.58 -23.50
N GLY A 150 -12.69 -7.38 -22.25
CA GLY A 150 -12.26 -6.26 -21.41
C GLY A 150 -10.75 -6.29 -21.11
N LEU A 151 -10.19 -7.47 -20.84
CA LEU A 151 -8.74 -7.64 -20.65
C LEU A 151 -7.96 -7.41 -21.94
N LEU A 152 -8.47 -7.86 -23.08
CA LEU A 152 -7.82 -7.68 -24.38
C LEU A 152 -7.85 -6.21 -24.80
N LEU A 153 -8.96 -5.53 -24.59
CA LEU A 153 -9.11 -4.09 -24.82
C LEU A 153 -8.26 -3.27 -23.84
N GLY A 154 -8.20 -3.68 -22.57
CA GLY A 154 -7.33 -3.09 -21.55
C GLY A 154 -5.85 -3.29 -21.87
N ALA A 155 -5.45 -4.48 -22.33
CA ALA A 155 -4.08 -4.77 -22.76
C ALA A 155 -3.71 -3.96 -24.00
N LEU A 156 -4.62 -3.85 -24.99
CA LEU A 156 -4.43 -2.98 -26.14
C LEU A 156 -4.27 -1.52 -25.69
N ALA A 157 -5.13 -1.02 -24.80
CA ALA A 157 -4.99 0.35 -24.29
C ALA A 157 -3.69 0.54 -23.50
N LEU A 158 -3.29 -0.40 -22.64
CA LEU A 158 -2.07 -0.25 -21.83
C LEU A 158 -0.77 -0.44 -22.61
N VAL A 159 -0.79 -1.22 -23.70
CA VAL A 159 0.39 -1.52 -24.51
C VAL A 159 0.46 -0.63 -25.74
N VAL A 160 -0.63 -0.51 -26.49
CA VAL A 160 -0.65 0.26 -27.75
C VAL A 160 -0.69 1.76 -27.50
N LEU A 161 -1.43 2.25 -26.49
CA LEU A 161 -1.52 3.69 -26.22
C LEU A 161 -0.17 4.34 -25.84
N PRO A 162 0.69 3.76 -24.98
CA PRO A 162 2.01 4.36 -24.74
C PRO A 162 2.96 4.20 -25.93
N LEU A 163 2.74 3.19 -26.79
CA LEU A 163 3.47 3.03 -28.05
C LEU A 163 2.95 3.96 -29.16
N MET A 164 1.78 4.59 -28.98
CA MET A 164 1.31 5.56 -29.94
C MET A 164 2.18 6.83 -29.88
N PRO A 165 2.65 7.29 -31.06
CA PRO A 165 3.47 8.49 -31.14
C PRO A 165 2.69 9.68 -30.62
N GLN A 166 3.27 10.39 -29.66
CA GLN A 166 2.69 11.58 -29.03
C GLN A 166 2.72 12.82 -29.95
N GLU A 167 3.37 12.69 -31.11
CA GLU A 167 3.48 13.75 -32.13
C GLU A 167 2.58 13.40 -33.32
N PRO A 168 1.76 14.35 -33.82
CA PRO A 168 0.98 14.13 -35.03
C PRO A 168 1.93 13.86 -36.19
N LEU A 169 1.68 12.75 -36.88
CA LEU A 169 2.50 12.27 -37.99
C LEU A 169 2.73 13.41 -39.01
N PRO A 170 3.98 13.71 -39.37
CA PRO A 170 4.33 14.92 -40.11
C PRO A 170 3.69 15.01 -41.51
N TRP A 171 3.21 13.89 -42.06
CA TRP A 171 2.53 13.82 -43.35
C TRP A 171 1.01 14.13 -43.28
N LEU A 172 0.43 14.22 -42.08
CA LEU A 172 -0.98 14.60 -41.83
C LEU A 172 -1.15 16.10 -41.51
N ARG A 173 -0.07 16.89 -41.57
CA ARG A 173 -0.06 18.34 -41.34
C ARG A 173 -0.15 19.17 -42.65
N ALA A 174 -0.55 18.54 -43.76
CA ALA A 174 -0.68 19.18 -45.08
C ALA A 174 -2.16 19.52 -45.38
#